data_AF-M7P198-F1
#
_entry.id   AF-M7P198-F1
#
_cell.length_a   1.000
_cell.length_b   1.000
_cell.length_c   1.000
_cell.angle_alpha   90.00
_cell.angle_beta   90.00
_cell.angle_gamma   90.00
#
_symmetry.space_group_name_H-M   'P 1'
#
loop_
_entity.id
_entity.type
_entity.pdbx_description
1 polymer ?
#
loop_
_entity_poly.entity_id
_entity_poly.type
_entity_poly.pdbx_seq_one_letter_code
_entity_poly.pdbx_strand_id
1 'polypeptide(L)'
;MPGLICLVLHCLLLFSKAYGQENSFPYRQSFEESFATGTATPFLPGWWGNEVAASSRIFQSPLARSGSAALAAEPTSSFVADIRLQLDTRSLQGATLSFWARGARNGSGSRPSQLLLSYSADGGSTFSTPELVADFANADGSYAYFSYPLPPELMQLPDAVIRWQVRRSEEGAGTAARILLDDVLVEAATPRLQLLAAEARSAQELVLTFNLPVAPASAGQPGNYTLSPAVPIIAAQRSTSNPRQVVLSTGRLQAGTYSLTVTNLLPDQGGEPLASATVSFAYTAAPQYRDIVINELFADPNPKGSLRPQPVVLPTEATAEFVELFNASQEAHNLQQLRLSGGRLPDYVLEPGAYVLAVPAGKAALFAQWGPVVEVEAGAA
;
A
#
# COMPACT_ATOMS: atom_id res chain seq x y z
N MET A 1 33.33 38.26 48.45
CA MET A 1 33.41 37.25 47.39
C MET A 1 32.06 36.55 47.27
N PRO A 2 31.32 36.76 46.17
CA PRO A 2 30.42 35.76 45.65
C PRO A 2 30.83 35.36 44.22
N GLY A 3 30.93 34.06 43.98
CA GLY A 3 31.33 33.46 42.71
C GLY A 3 30.26 33.61 41.64
N LEU A 4 30.69 34.07 40.46
CA LEU A 4 29.89 34.19 39.26
C LEU A 4 29.70 32.79 38.64
N ILE A 5 28.47 32.30 38.59
CA ILE A 5 28.10 31.11 37.82
C ILE A 5 28.11 31.50 36.34
N CYS A 6 29.09 30.98 35.60
CA CYS A 6 29.18 31.08 34.15
C CYS A 6 28.15 30.13 33.52
N LEU A 7 27.03 30.68 33.07
CA LEU A 7 26.05 29.96 32.27
C LEU A 7 26.60 29.83 30.84
N VAL A 8 27.15 28.67 30.51
CA VAL A 8 27.53 28.32 29.13
C VAL A 8 26.25 28.11 28.35
N LEU A 9 25.84 29.16 27.63
CA LEU A 9 24.76 29.11 26.66
C LEU A 9 25.19 28.20 25.50
N HIS A 10 24.81 26.92 25.55
CA HIS A 10 24.84 26.05 24.38
C HIS A 10 23.84 26.62 23.37
N CYS A 11 24.36 27.37 22.41
CA CYS A 11 23.64 27.80 21.24
C CYS A 11 23.32 26.55 20.40
N LEU A 12 22.23 25.85 20.74
CA LEU A 12 21.54 24.99 19.78
C LEU A 12 21.09 25.94 18.66
N LEU A 13 21.86 25.95 17.57
CA LEU A 13 21.42 26.49 16.30
C LEU A 13 20.19 25.67 15.88
N LEU A 14 19.00 26.17 16.23
CA LEU A 14 17.77 25.86 15.54
C LEU A 14 18.04 26.16 14.06
N PHE A 15 18.23 25.11 13.26
CA PHE A 15 18.35 25.22 11.82
C PHE A 15 17.12 25.99 11.32
N SER A 16 17.38 27.20 10.83
CA SER A 16 16.37 28.07 10.24
C SER A 16 15.69 27.34 9.08
N LYS A 17 14.39 27.13 9.27
CA LYS A 17 13.47 26.28 8.50
C LYS A 17 13.14 26.76 7.07
N ALA A 18 13.99 27.54 6.39
CA ALA A 18 13.61 28.13 5.11
C ALA A 18 14.81 28.46 4.20
N TYR A 19 15.39 27.44 3.57
CA TYR A 19 15.96 27.61 2.23
C TYR A 19 14.93 27.04 1.24
N GLY A 20 14.73 27.68 0.08
CA GLY A 20 13.55 27.46 -0.79
C GLY A 20 13.25 25.98 -1.01
N GLN A 21 12.03 25.54 -0.70
CA GLN A 21 11.61 24.14 -0.82
C GLN A 21 11.02 23.90 -2.21
N GLU A 22 11.42 22.79 -2.82
CA GLU A 22 10.94 22.40 -4.15
C GLU A 22 9.62 21.66 -4.04
N ASN A 23 8.57 22.22 -4.65
CA ASN A 23 7.19 21.73 -4.55
C ASN A 23 6.57 21.38 -5.92
N SER A 24 7.35 21.45 -7.00
CA SER A 24 6.95 21.11 -8.36
C SER A 24 7.68 19.85 -8.82
N PHE A 25 6.92 18.83 -9.21
CA PHE A 25 7.45 17.55 -9.70
C PHE A 25 7.01 17.32 -11.16
N PRO A 26 7.89 16.79 -12.04
CA PRO A 26 9.25 16.34 -11.76
C PRO A 26 10.20 17.51 -11.44
N TYR A 27 10.95 17.38 -10.34
CA TYR A 27 12.02 18.29 -9.98
C TYR A 27 13.30 17.90 -10.70
N ARG A 28 14.01 18.87 -11.27
CA ARG A 28 15.24 18.64 -12.04
C ARG A 28 16.34 19.60 -11.57
N GLN A 29 17.55 19.09 -11.42
CA GLN A 29 18.74 19.88 -11.16
C GLN A 29 19.93 19.37 -11.99
N SER A 30 20.41 20.20 -12.91
CA SER A 30 21.59 19.95 -13.75
C SER A 30 22.79 20.83 -13.37
N PHE A 31 22.71 21.57 -12.26
CA PHE A 31 23.80 22.36 -11.67
C PHE A 31 24.43 23.43 -12.57
N GLU A 32 23.69 23.96 -13.55
CA GLU A 32 24.17 25.02 -14.45
C GLU A 32 24.23 26.41 -13.78
N GLU A 33 23.42 26.62 -12.74
CA GLU A 33 23.42 27.85 -11.96
C GLU A 33 24.68 27.96 -11.08
N SER A 34 25.23 29.18 -10.95
CA SER A 34 26.42 29.41 -10.14
C SER A 34 26.16 29.14 -8.65
N PHE A 35 27.06 28.38 -8.02
CA PHE A 35 26.94 28.05 -6.60
C PHE A 35 27.31 29.25 -5.72
N ALA A 36 26.48 29.55 -4.72
CA ALA A 36 26.92 30.42 -3.62
C ALA A 36 27.97 29.69 -2.78
N THR A 37 29.08 30.37 -2.47
CA THR A 37 30.17 29.80 -1.67
C THR A 37 30.03 30.17 -0.19
N GLY A 38 30.48 29.29 0.69
CA GLY A 38 30.39 29.46 2.13
C GLY A 38 30.45 28.14 2.91
N THR A 39 30.57 28.26 4.22
CA THR A 39 30.45 27.13 5.15
C THR A 39 28.99 26.98 5.58
N ALA A 40 28.48 25.75 5.58
CA ALA A 40 27.11 25.45 5.98
C ALA A 40 26.06 26.33 5.27
N THR A 41 26.20 26.48 3.95
CA THR A 41 25.44 27.45 3.16
C THR A 41 24.43 26.76 2.25
N PRO A 42 23.24 27.35 2.04
CA PRO A 42 22.51 27.09 0.80
C PRO A 42 23.38 27.53 -0.37
N PHE A 43 23.47 26.71 -1.43
CA PHE A 43 24.26 27.07 -2.61
C PHE A 43 23.46 27.12 -3.91
N LEU A 44 22.26 26.54 -3.91
CA LEU A 44 21.20 26.67 -4.92
C LEU A 44 19.83 26.59 -4.21
N PRO A 45 18.71 26.98 -4.85
CA PRO A 45 17.36 26.73 -4.33
C PRO A 45 17.17 25.26 -3.96
N GLY A 46 16.74 24.97 -2.73
CA GLY A 46 16.58 23.61 -2.20
C GLY A 46 17.88 22.90 -1.81
N TRP A 47 19.06 23.40 -2.18
CA TRP A 47 20.34 22.74 -1.96
C TRP A 47 21.19 23.40 -0.89
N TRP A 48 21.73 22.59 0.01
CA TRP A 48 22.62 23.00 1.09
C TRP A 48 23.90 22.15 1.11
N GLY A 49 25.03 22.77 1.44
CA GLY A 49 26.33 22.12 1.53
C GLY A 49 27.11 22.54 2.77
N ASN A 50 27.84 21.61 3.39
CA ASN A 50 28.63 21.90 4.58
C ASN A 50 29.88 22.76 4.33
N GLU A 51 30.49 22.67 3.14
CA GLU A 51 31.60 23.55 2.72
C GLU A 51 31.61 23.70 1.19
N VAL A 52 31.04 24.80 0.71
CA VAL A 52 30.94 25.12 -0.73
C VAL A 52 31.97 26.18 -1.11
N ALA A 53 32.84 25.89 -2.07
CA ALA A 53 33.92 26.76 -2.49
C ALA A 53 34.01 26.86 -4.02
N ALA A 54 34.94 27.69 -4.51
CA ALA A 54 35.11 27.90 -5.94
C ALA A 54 35.72 26.69 -6.67
N SER A 55 36.54 25.86 -6.00
CA SER A 55 37.31 24.81 -6.66
C SER A 55 37.75 23.64 -5.78
N SER A 56 37.16 23.48 -4.59
CA SER A 56 37.52 22.43 -3.64
C SER A 56 36.34 22.06 -2.77
N ARG A 57 36.41 20.92 -2.05
CA ARG A 57 35.34 20.47 -1.14
C ARG A 57 34.06 20.23 -1.94
N ILE A 58 33.02 21.04 -1.80
CA ILE A 58 31.85 21.04 -2.68
C ILE A 58 31.96 22.23 -3.64
N PHE A 59 31.89 22.01 -4.95
CA PHE A 59 32.04 23.10 -5.92
C PHE A 59 31.40 22.74 -7.26
N GLN A 60 31.22 23.76 -8.11
CA GLN A 60 30.73 23.59 -9.47
C GLN A 60 31.89 23.22 -10.40
N SER A 61 31.76 22.13 -11.15
CA SER A 61 32.82 21.58 -12.01
C SER A 61 32.40 21.59 -13.48
N PRO A 62 33.31 21.90 -14.43
CA PRO A 62 33.01 21.88 -15.87
C PRO A 62 32.95 20.45 -16.46
N LEU A 63 33.22 19.41 -15.66
CA LEU A 63 33.19 18.01 -16.09
C LEU A 63 31.77 17.43 -16.05
N ALA A 64 30.84 18.10 -16.71
CA ALA A 64 29.43 17.76 -16.70
C ALA A 64 29.10 16.51 -17.54
N ARG A 65 28.00 15.84 -17.20
CA ARG A 65 27.37 14.82 -18.06
C ARG A 65 26.59 15.50 -19.17
N SER A 66 25.75 16.45 -18.79
CA SER A 66 24.91 17.23 -19.69
C SER A 66 25.15 18.72 -19.43
N GLY A 67 24.88 19.58 -20.41
CA GLY A 67 25.16 21.01 -20.26
C GLY A 67 26.65 21.32 -20.07
N SER A 68 26.97 22.20 -19.13
CA SER A 68 28.31 22.77 -18.93
C SER A 68 28.83 22.67 -17.49
N ALA A 69 28.00 22.30 -16.52
CA ALA A 69 28.40 22.20 -15.14
C ALA A 69 27.81 20.98 -14.42
N ALA A 70 28.54 20.46 -13.44
CA ALA A 70 28.09 19.43 -12.52
C ALA A 70 28.52 19.77 -11.09
N LEU A 71 27.86 19.18 -10.09
CA LEU A 71 28.31 19.26 -8.72
C LEU A 71 29.52 18.34 -8.52
N ALA A 72 30.61 18.84 -7.95
CA ALA A 72 31.76 18.06 -7.53
C ALA A 72 31.92 18.04 -6.00
N ALA A 73 32.37 16.90 -5.48
CA ALA A 73 32.65 16.67 -4.07
C ALA A 73 34.02 16.00 -3.88
N GLU A 74 34.85 16.59 -3.03
CA GLU A 74 36.21 16.13 -2.72
C GLU A 74 36.40 15.88 -1.22
N PRO A 75 36.35 14.61 -0.78
CA PRO A 75 36.54 14.29 0.63
C PRO A 75 38.02 14.30 1.01
N THR A 76 38.31 14.50 2.30
CA THR A 76 39.66 14.36 2.87
C THR A 76 39.63 13.61 4.19
N SER A 77 40.77 13.55 4.89
CA SER A 77 40.85 12.94 6.22
C SER A 77 39.99 13.64 7.28
N SER A 78 39.74 14.93 7.12
CA SER A 78 38.98 15.75 8.08
C SER A 78 37.67 16.29 7.49
N PHE A 79 37.33 15.92 6.26
CA PHE A 79 36.17 16.44 5.56
C PHE A 79 35.40 15.32 4.86
N VAL A 80 34.13 15.23 5.20
CA VAL A 80 33.10 14.47 4.47
C VAL A 80 32.18 15.50 3.86
N ALA A 81 31.98 15.46 2.55
CA ALA A 81 31.00 16.33 1.91
C ALA A 81 29.60 15.89 2.35
N ASP A 82 28.80 16.83 2.84
CA ASP A 82 27.40 16.66 3.23
C ASP A 82 26.59 17.62 2.36
N ILE A 83 25.86 17.05 1.40
CA ILE A 83 25.09 17.76 0.39
C ILE A 83 23.63 17.34 0.55
N ARG A 84 22.73 18.31 0.67
CA ARG A 84 21.33 18.06 1.00
C ARG A 84 20.42 18.75 -0.01
N LEU A 85 19.37 18.05 -0.42
CA LEU A 85 18.24 18.59 -1.16
C LEU A 85 16.99 18.53 -0.27
N GLN A 86 16.36 19.67 -0.03
CA GLN A 86 15.10 19.78 0.70
C GLN A 86 13.91 19.85 -0.27
N LEU A 87 12.90 19.02 0.00
CA LEU A 87 11.71 18.87 -0.84
C LEU A 87 10.43 19.07 -0.02
N ASP A 88 9.43 19.66 -0.65
CA ASP A 88 8.05 19.63 -0.18
C ASP A 88 7.30 18.51 -0.90
N THR A 89 7.17 17.37 -0.24
CA THR A 89 6.58 16.15 -0.78
C THR A 89 5.11 15.99 -0.41
N ARG A 90 4.43 17.04 0.08
CA ARG A 90 3.01 17.00 0.49
C ARG A 90 2.06 16.47 -0.58
N SER A 91 2.40 16.70 -1.85
CA SER A 91 1.63 16.23 -3.01
C SER A 91 1.95 14.80 -3.45
N LEU A 92 3.03 14.20 -2.93
CA LEU A 92 3.53 12.91 -3.38
C LEU A 92 2.99 11.77 -2.52
N GLN A 93 2.51 10.71 -3.18
CA GLN A 93 2.17 9.42 -2.56
C GLN A 93 3.31 8.40 -2.63
N GLY A 94 4.30 8.70 -3.47
CA GLY A 94 5.50 7.93 -3.73
C GLY A 94 6.36 8.71 -4.72
N ALA A 95 7.66 8.47 -4.73
CA ALA A 95 8.59 9.18 -5.61
C ALA A 95 9.82 8.33 -5.94
N THR A 96 10.44 8.62 -7.07
CA THR A 96 11.73 8.05 -7.47
C THR A 96 12.76 9.16 -7.52
N LEU A 97 13.91 8.94 -6.90
CA LEU A 97 15.11 9.73 -7.08
C LEU A 97 15.98 9.07 -8.15
N SER A 98 16.44 9.83 -9.12
CA SER A 98 17.49 9.40 -10.03
C SER A 98 18.54 10.49 -10.26
N PHE A 99 19.76 10.08 -10.56
CA PHE A 99 20.88 10.97 -10.84
C PHE A 99 22.01 10.22 -11.53
N TRP A 100 22.96 10.96 -12.09
CA TRP A 100 24.19 10.41 -12.64
C TRP A 100 25.37 10.74 -11.74
N ALA A 101 26.27 9.78 -11.57
CA ALA A 101 27.51 10.01 -10.83
C ALA A 101 28.73 9.39 -11.51
N ARG A 102 29.90 10.03 -11.36
CA ARG A 102 31.20 9.47 -11.76
C ARG A 102 32.30 9.77 -10.75
N GLY A 103 33.33 8.94 -10.77
CA GLY A 103 34.63 9.26 -10.22
C GLY A 103 35.46 10.10 -11.19
N ALA A 104 36.28 11.00 -10.65
CA ALA A 104 37.32 11.69 -11.38
C ALA A 104 38.62 11.65 -10.60
N ARG A 105 39.74 11.62 -11.33
CA ARG A 105 41.06 11.66 -10.71
C ARG A 105 41.24 12.97 -9.95
N ASN A 106 41.75 12.87 -8.73
CA ASN A 106 42.10 13.99 -7.88
C ASN A 106 43.49 13.77 -7.27
N GLY A 107 44.44 14.63 -7.63
CA GLY A 107 45.84 14.52 -7.22
C GLY A 107 46.51 13.22 -7.67
N SER A 108 47.55 12.81 -6.94
CA SER A 108 48.36 11.62 -7.22
C SER A 108 48.07 10.44 -6.28
N GLY A 109 47.05 10.54 -5.43
CA GLY A 109 46.64 9.48 -4.54
C GLY A 109 45.91 8.34 -5.26
N SER A 110 45.66 7.27 -4.51
CA SER A 110 44.96 6.06 -4.98
C SER A 110 43.65 5.78 -4.24
N ARG A 111 43.27 6.62 -3.25
CA ARG A 111 42.10 6.35 -2.40
C ARG A 111 40.79 6.47 -3.17
N PRO A 112 39.93 5.45 -3.20
CA PRO A 112 38.56 5.61 -3.66
C PRO A 112 37.78 6.59 -2.78
N SER A 113 36.69 7.13 -3.33
CA SER A 113 35.67 7.85 -2.57
C SER A 113 34.36 7.08 -2.63
N GLN A 114 33.65 7.08 -1.51
CA GLN A 114 32.35 6.44 -1.37
C GLN A 114 31.25 7.49 -1.52
N LEU A 115 30.24 7.20 -2.33
CA LEU A 115 28.99 7.94 -2.37
C LEU A 115 27.95 7.20 -1.52
N LEU A 116 27.34 7.90 -0.56
CA LEU A 116 26.30 7.34 0.29
C LEU A 116 25.03 8.20 0.23
N LEU A 117 23.89 7.55 0.42
CA LEU A 117 22.58 8.18 0.52
C LEU A 117 21.99 7.97 1.92
N SER A 118 21.31 8.99 2.42
CA SER A 118 20.48 8.90 3.63
C SER A 118 19.36 9.93 3.56
N TYR A 119 18.34 9.74 4.38
CA TYR A 119 17.11 10.49 4.28
C TYR A 119 16.69 11.04 5.63
N SER A 120 15.95 12.14 5.63
CA SER A 120 15.38 12.74 6.83
C SER A 120 13.93 13.16 6.59
N ALA A 121 13.07 12.81 7.54
CA ALA A 121 11.66 13.17 7.59
C ALA A 121 11.38 14.36 8.54
N ASP A 122 12.43 14.99 9.10
CA ASP A 122 12.33 16.02 10.13
C ASP A 122 13.19 17.26 9.81
N GLY A 123 13.27 17.62 8.52
CA GLY A 123 14.00 18.80 8.07
C GLY A 123 15.52 18.69 8.18
N GLY A 124 16.06 17.48 8.29
CA GLY A 124 17.50 17.22 8.45
C GLY A 124 17.99 17.21 9.90
N SER A 125 17.09 17.06 10.88
CA SER A 125 17.46 16.97 12.30
C SER A 125 18.01 15.58 12.64
N THR A 126 17.38 14.54 12.10
CA THR A 126 17.83 13.15 12.17
C THR A 126 17.88 12.54 10.77
N PHE A 127 18.80 11.61 10.57
CA PHE A 127 18.96 10.91 9.29
C PHE A 127 18.91 9.40 9.48
N SER A 128 18.37 8.71 8.49
CA SER A 128 18.48 7.26 8.36
C SER A 128 19.95 6.81 8.31
N THR A 129 20.18 5.52 8.57
CA THR A 129 21.50 4.90 8.34
C THR A 129 21.91 5.12 6.88
N PRO A 130 23.14 5.63 6.62
CA PRO A 130 23.62 5.82 5.26
C PRO A 130 23.77 4.49 4.50
N GLU A 131 23.22 4.44 3.30
CA GLU A 131 23.36 3.34 2.35
C GLU A 131 24.47 3.67 1.35
N LEU A 132 25.38 2.72 1.09
CA LEU A 132 26.41 2.87 0.08
C LEU A 132 25.79 2.78 -1.32
N VAL A 133 25.95 3.85 -2.12
CA VAL A 133 25.54 3.87 -3.53
C VAL A 133 26.61 3.20 -4.39
N ALA A 134 27.85 3.67 -4.28
CA ALA A 134 28.99 3.16 -5.04
C ALA A 134 30.33 3.61 -4.45
N ASP A 135 31.37 2.83 -4.73
CA ASP A 135 32.77 3.21 -4.55
C ASP A 135 33.37 3.64 -5.89
N PHE A 136 33.95 4.83 -5.93
CA PHE A 136 34.60 5.38 -7.12
C PHE A 136 36.11 5.41 -6.92
N ALA A 137 36.85 4.66 -7.74
CA ALA A 137 38.31 4.70 -7.74
C ALA A 137 38.85 6.11 -8.04
N ASN A 138 40.06 6.42 -7.56
CA ASN A 138 40.73 7.69 -7.88
C ASN A 138 41.29 7.71 -9.31
N ALA A 139 40.38 7.62 -10.28
CA ALA A 139 40.64 7.61 -11.70
C ALA A 139 39.45 8.25 -12.41
N ASP A 140 39.67 8.68 -13.65
CA ASP A 140 38.58 9.19 -14.47
C ASP A 140 37.70 8.03 -14.95
N GLY A 141 36.43 8.04 -14.53
CA GLY A 141 35.41 7.08 -14.95
C GLY A 141 34.30 7.76 -15.75
N SER A 142 33.45 6.95 -16.37
CA SER A 142 32.23 7.43 -17.03
C SER A 142 31.12 7.68 -16.00
N TYR A 143 30.17 8.55 -16.34
CA TYR A 143 28.92 8.69 -15.57
C TYR A 143 28.12 7.41 -15.61
N ALA A 144 27.72 6.93 -14.43
CA ALA A 144 26.78 5.83 -14.23
C ALA A 144 25.43 6.39 -13.73
N TYR A 145 24.34 5.74 -14.12
CA TYR A 145 22.98 6.11 -13.74
C TYR A 145 22.56 5.36 -12.46
N PHE A 146 21.97 6.09 -11.53
CA PHE A 146 21.43 5.55 -10.29
C PHE A 146 19.95 5.93 -10.16
N SER A 147 19.12 5.00 -9.66
CA SER A 147 17.68 5.18 -9.50
C SER A 147 17.19 4.45 -8.26
N TYR A 148 16.51 5.18 -7.37
CA TYR A 148 16.06 4.70 -6.06
C TYR A 148 14.61 5.12 -5.80
N PRO A 149 13.72 4.20 -5.40
CA PRO A 149 12.45 4.61 -4.81
C PRO A 149 12.74 5.35 -3.49
N LEU A 150 12.14 6.52 -3.31
CA LEU A 150 12.26 7.23 -2.04
C LEU A 150 11.47 6.51 -0.94
N PRO A 151 11.98 6.48 0.32
CA PRO A 151 11.28 5.86 1.43
C PRO A 151 9.87 6.46 1.63
N PRO A 152 8.84 5.64 1.94
CA PRO A 152 7.48 6.14 2.16
C PRO A 152 7.38 7.18 3.29
N GLU A 153 8.29 7.13 4.26
CA GLU A 153 8.35 8.05 5.40
C GLU A 153 8.70 9.49 4.97
N LEU A 154 9.20 9.69 3.74
CA LEU A 154 9.45 11.00 3.18
C LEU A 154 8.25 11.59 2.45
N MET A 155 7.16 10.83 2.25
CA MET A 155 6.01 11.28 1.47
C MET A 155 5.04 12.07 2.35
N GLN A 156 4.27 12.97 1.72
CA GLN A 156 3.29 13.81 2.40
C GLN A 156 3.90 14.76 3.46
N LEU A 157 5.18 15.10 3.35
CA LEU A 157 5.90 15.96 4.30
C LEU A 157 6.29 17.31 3.69
N PRO A 158 6.29 18.39 4.48
CA PRO A 158 6.70 19.71 3.97
C PRO A 158 8.23 19.88 3.93
N ASP A 159 9.00 19.05 4.61
CA ASP A 159 10.44 19.24 4.83
C ASP A 159 11.26 17.94 4.74
N ALA A 160 10.94 17.09 3.77
CA ALA A 160 11.74 15.90 3.49
C ALA A 160 13.13 16.29 2.95
N VAL A 161 14.17 15.55 3.35
CA VAL A 161 15.56 15.81 2.90
C VAL A 161 16.21 14.54 2.36
N ILE A 162 16.81 14.67 1.18
CA ILE A 162 17.72 13.70 0.59
C ILE A 162 19.14 14.18 0.86
N ARG A 163 20.00 13.33 1.43
CA ARG A 163 21.40 13.66 1.72
C ARG A 163 22.34 12.73 0.98
N TRP A 164 23.21 13.32 0.17
CA TRP A 164 24.40 12.68 -0.36
C TRP A 164 25.57 12.96 0.57
N GLN A 165 26.26 11.89 0.96
CA GLN A 165 27.53 11.98 1.66
C GLN A 165 28.64 11.45 0.78
N VAL A 166 29.72 12.23 0.65
CA VAL A 166 30.94 11.79 -0.04
C VAL A 166 32.07 11.76 0.97
N ARG A 167 32.60 10.56 1.23
CA ARG A 167 33.74 10.35 2.13
C ARG A 167 34.83 9.56 1.42
N ARG A 168 36.07 9.73 1.87
CA ARG A 168 37.17 8.90 1.37
C ARG A 168 37.01 7.47 1.90
N SER A 169 37.41 6.48 1.11
CA SER A 169 37.55 5.10 1.57
C SER A 169 38.69 4.98 2.58
N GLU A 170 38.60 3.98 3.47
CA GLU A 170 39.67 3.59 4.38
C GLU A 170 40.85 2.97 3.62
N GLU A 171 40.59 2.38 2.46
CA GLU A 171 41.59 1.79 1.57
C GLU A 171 42.31 2.82 0.68
N GLY A 172 43.57 2.54 0.35
CA GLY A 172 44.42 3.36 -0.52
C GLY A 172 45.32 4.37 0.21
N ALA A 173 45.99 5.26 -0.54
CA ALA A 173 46.91 6.27 0.00
C ALA A 173 46.74 7.65 -0.67
N GLY A 174 47.10 8.71 0.03
CA GLY A 174 47.07 10.08 -0.52
C GLY A 174 45.66 10.66 -0.70
N THR A 175 45.48 11.45 -1.76
CA THR A 175 44.21 12.07 -2.13
C THR A 175 43.15 11.05 -2.52
N ALA A 176 41.90 11.37 -2.22
CA ALA A 176 40.75 10.57 -2.58
C ALA A 176 40.10 11.07 -3.88
N ALA A 177 39.43 10.17 -4.60
CA ALA A 177 38.71 10.48 -5.83
C ALA A 177 37.76 11.67 -5.64
N ARG A 178 37.65 12.52 -6.66
CA ARG A 178 36.55 13.48 -6.76
C ARG A 178 35.31 12.71 -7.24
N ILE A 179 34.17 12.96 -6.63
CA ILE A 179 32.88 12.46 -7.14
C ILE A 179 32.14 13.61 -7.79
N LEU A 180 31.57 13.36 -8.96
CA LEU A 180 30.67 14.31 -9.63
C LEU A 180 29.26 13.76 -9.65
N LEU A 181 28.28 14.64 -9.42
CA LEU A 181 26.85 14.41 -9.49
C LEU A 181 26.25 15.32 -10.55
N ASP A 182 25.37 14.79 -11.37
CA ASP A 182 24.69 15.55 -12.42
C ASP A 182 23.30 14.98 -12.72
N ASP A 183 22.45 15.81 -13.35
CA ASP A 183 21.10 15.49 -13.80
C ASP A 183 20.24 14.80 -12.73
N VAL A 184 20.14 15.42 -11.55
CA VAL A 184 19.29 14.94 -10.46
C VAL A 184 17.83 15.16 -10.84
N LEU A 185 17.03 14.10 -10.71
CA LEU A 185 15.60 14.07 -11.00
C LEU A 185 14.87 13.46 -9.79
N VAL A 186 13.84 14.15 -9.33
CA VAL A 186 12.84 13.58 -8.41
C VAL A 186 11.49 13.64 -9.09
N GLU A 187 10.85 12.50 -9.29
CA GLU A 187 9.54 12.43 -9.94
C GLU A 187 8.57 11.59 -9.13
N ALA A 188 7.28 11.94 -9.20
CA ALA A 188 6.23 11.18 -8.55
C ALA A 188 6.24 9.74 -9.08
N ALA A 189 6.19 8.77 -8.18
CA ALA A 189 6.06 7.38 -8.58
C ALA A 189 4.67 7.17 -9.17
N THR A 190 4.60 6.55 -10.35
CA THR A 190 3.32 6.13 -10.93
C THR A 190 2.69 5.08 -10.01
N PRO A 191 1.49 5.30 -9.47
CA PRO A 191 0.85 4.33 -8.60
C PRO A 191 0.62 3.03 -9.38
N ARG A 192 0.93 1.89 -8.77
CA ARG A 192 0.79 0.59 -9.41
C ARG A 192 -0.60 0.02 -9.19
N LEU A 193 -1.16 -0.61 -10.23
CA LEU A 193 -2.41 -1.33 -10.11
C LEU A 193 -2.24 -2.54 -9.17
N GLN A 194 -3.20 -2.74 -8.28
CA GLN A 194 -3.26 -3.83 -7.33
C GLN A 194 -4.69 -4.36 -7.27
N LEU A 195 -4.82 -5.69 -7.27
CA LEU A 195 -6.07 -6.38 -6.99
C LEU A 195 -6.29 -6.39 -5.47
N LEU A 196 -7.41 -5.85 -5.02
CA LEU A 196 -7.75 -5.74 -3.60
C LEU A 196 -8.68 -6.87 -3.15
N ALA A 197 -9.69 -7.21 -3.96
CA ALA A 197 -10.70 -8.20 -3.60
C ALA A 197 -11.37 -8.83 -4.83
N ALA A 198 -11.97 -10.00 -4.63
CA ALA A 198 -12.90 -10.64 -5.55
C ALA A 198 -14.12 -11.14 -4.76
N GLU A 199 -15.33 -10.92 -5.26
CA GLU A 199 -16.58 -11.27 -4.58
C GLU A 199 -17.58 -11.87 -5.57
N ALA A 200 -18.01 -13.11 -5.32
CA ALA A 200 -19.03 -13.76 -6.15
C ALA A 200 -20.41 -13.18 -5.81
N ARG A 201 -21.04 -12.50 -6.78
CA ARG A 201 -22.39 -11.93 -6.61
C ARG A 201 -23.50 -12.92 -6.96
N SER A 202 -23.18 -13.93 -7.77
CA SER A 202 -24.07 -15.02 -8.12
C SER A 202 -23.27 -16.24 -8.56
N ALA A 203 -23.95 -17.32 -8.95
CA ALA A 203 -23.31 -18.51 -9.50
C ALA A 203 -22.50 -18.25 -10.78
N GLN A 204 -22.66 -17.10 -11.45
CA GLN A 204 -22.02 -16.81 -12.74
C GLN A 204 -21.44 -15.39 -12.81
N GLU A 205 -21.38 -14.68 -11.68
CA GLU A 205 -20.90 -13.31 -11.64
C GLU A 205 -19.88 -13.12 -10.51
N LEU A 206 -18.70 -12.62 -10.87
CA LEU A 206 -17.62 -12.27 -9.94
C LEU A 206 -17.26 -10.80 -10.12
N VAL A 207 -17.15 -10.06 -9.02
CA VAL A 207 -16.76 -8.65 -9.05
C VAL A 207 -15.40 -8.47 -8.39
N LEU A 208 -14.49 -7.86 -9.14
CA LEU A 208 -13.13 -7.58 -8.74
C LEU A 208 -13.01 -6.12 -8.35
N THR A 209 -12.27 -5.82 -7.29
CA THR A 209 -12.00 -4.44 -6.84
C THR A 209 -10.50 -4.16 -6.88
N PHE A 210 -10.12 -3.02 -7.44
CA PHE A 210 -8.73 -2.57 -7.58
C PHE A 210 -8.49 -1.26 -6.83
N ASN A 211 -7.22 -0.96 -6.54
CA ASN A 211 -6.81 0.32 -5.93
C ASN A 211 -6.90 1.51 -6.92
N LEU A 212 -6.78 1.25 -8.21
CA LEU A 212 -6.81 2.24 -9.30
C LEU A 212 -7.85 1.87 -10.37
N PRO A 213 -8.31 2.86 -11.16
CA PRO A 213 -9.08 2.58 -12.37
C PRO A 213 -8.33 1.65 -13.32
N VAL A 214 -9.00 0.63 -13.85
CA VAL A 214 -8.43 -0.29 -14.84
C VAL A 214 -8.74 0.22 -16.25
N ALA A 215 -7.82 0.04 -17.20
CA ALA A 215 -8.05 0.34 -18.61
C ALA A 215 -9.12 -0.62 -19.19
N PRO A 216 -10.18 -0.12 -19.88
CA PRO A 216 -11.24 -0.96 -20.43
C PRO A 216 -10.74 -2.07 -21.38
N ALA A 217 -9.73 -1.77 -22.20
CA ALA A 217 -9.23 -2.70 -23.22
C ALA A 217 -8.56 -3.94 -22.62
N SER A 218 -7.72 -3.78 -21.59
CA SER A 218 -7.10 -4.90 -20.88
C SER A 218 -8.08 -5.60 -19.95
N ALA A 219 -8.97 -4.83 -19.30
CA ALA A 219 -10.01 -5.39 -18.43
C ALA A 219 -10.96 -6.32 -19.18
N GLY A 220 -11.25 -6.01 -20.44
CA GLY A 220 -12.16 -6.75 -21.30
C GLY A 220 -11.62 -8.05 -21.90
N GLN A 221 -10.40 -8.48 -21.55
CA GLN A 221 -9.81 -9.72 -22.06
C GLN A 221 -10.03 -10.88 -21.09
N PRO A 222 -10.92 -11.86 -21.36
CA PRO A 222 -11.17 -12.98 -20.45
C PRO A 222 -9.91 -13.80 -20.12
N GLY A 223 -8.95 -13.87 -21.05
CA GLY A 223 -7.68 -14.60 -20.86
C GLY A 223 -6.75 -14.02 -19.79
N ASN A 224 -7.04 -12.82 -19.29
CA ASN A 224 -6.31 -12.19 -18.18
C ASN A 224 -6.76 -12.71 -16.80
N TYR A 225 -7.77 -13.59 -16.74
CA TYR A 225 -8.37 -14.09 -15.51
C TYR A 225 -8.42 -15.61 -15.54
N THR A 226 -7.96 -16.26 -14.46
CA THR A 226 -8.03 -17.71 -14.30
C THR A 226 -8.50 -18.06 -12.90
N LEU A 227 -9.37 -19.06 -12.78
CA LEU A 227 -9.90 -19.56 -11.52
C LEU A 227 -9.33 -20.95 -11.19
N SER A 228 -9.13 -21.21 -9.91
CA SER A 228 -8.83 -22.52 -9.36
C SER A 228 -9.75 -22.80 -8.15
N PRO A 229 -10.60 -23.85 -8.15
CA PRO A 229 -10.81 -24.82 -9.23
C PRO A 229 -11.23 -24.20 -10.56
N ALA A 230 -10.91 -24.88 -11.67
CA ALA A 230 -11.08 -24.34 -13.01
C ALA A 230 -12.57 -24.11 -13.36
N VAL A 231 -12.91 -22.85 -13.65
CA VAL A 231 -14.21 -22.42 -14.17
C VAL A 231 -13.94 -21.45 -15.32
N PRO A 232 -14.61 -21.59 -16.48
CA PRO A 232 -14.37 -20.73 -17.63
C PRO A 232 -14.77 -19.28 -17.35
N ILE A 233 -13.95 -18.33 -17.78
CA ILE A 233 -14.31 -16.91 -17.82
C ILE A 233 -14.92 -16.62 -19.19
N ILE A 234 -16.21 -16.36 -19.23
CA ILE A 234 -17.00 -16.18 -20.46
C ILE A 234 -16.83 -14.77 -21.00
N ALA A 235 -16.92 -13.78 -20.10
CA ALA A 235 -16.74 -12.37 -20.43
C ALA A 235 -16.11 -11.63 -19.26
N ALA A 236 -15.46 -10.51 -19.57
CA ALA A 236 -14.95 -9.58 -18.59
C ALA A 236 -15.27 -8.17 -19.06
N GLN A 237 -15.70 -7.30 -18.15
CA GLN A 237 -15.97 -5.91 -18.47
C GLN A 237 -15.69 -5.01 -17.27
N ARG A 238 -14.99 -3.90 -17.51
CA ARG A 238 -14.86 -2.85 -16.50
C ARG A 238 -16.23 -2.21 -16.24
N SER A 239 -16.58 -2.04 -14.97
CA SER A 239 -17.80 -1.35 -14.57
C SER A 239 -17.81 0.11 -15.03
N THR A 240 -18.95 0.57 -15.54
CA THR A 240 -19.17 1.97 -15.95
C THR A 240 -19.48 2.87 -14.76
N SER A 241 -20.04 2.33 -13.68
CA SER A 241 -20.35 3.07 -12.45
C SER A 241 -19.16 3.19 -11.51
N ASN A 242 -18.22 2.24 -11.58
CA ASN A 242 -16.98 2.28 -10.82
C ASN A 242 -15.80 1.75 -11.66
N PRO A 243 -14.92 2.62 -12.19
CA PRO A 243 -13.84 2.20 -13.08
C PRO A 243 -12.73 1.40 -12.36
N ARG A 244 -12.77 1.31 -11.02
CA ARG A 244 -11.92 0.43 -10.21
C ARG A 244 -12.47 -0.99 -10.07
N GLN A 245 -13.62 -1.27 -10.70
CA GLN A 245 -14.22 -2.59 -10.67
C GLN A 245 -14.25 -3.24 -12.04
N VAL A 246 -14.01 -4.55 -12.05
CA VAL A 246 -14.23 -5.41 -13.21
C VAL A 246 -15.25 -6.46 -12.83
N VAL A 247 -16.25 -6.65 -13.68
CA VAL A 247 -17.25 -7.70 -13.55
C VAL A 247 -16.89 -8.81 -14.53
N LEU A 248 -16.74 -10.03 -14.01
CA LEU A 248 -16.55 -11.23 -14.80
C LEU A 248 -17.86 -12.01 -14.87
N SER A 249 -18.22 -12.41 -16.08
CA SER A 249 -19.22 -13.46 -16.30
C SER A 249 -18.47 -14.79 -16.41
N THR A 250 -18.81 -15.74 -15.55
CA THR A 250 -18.13 -17.04 -15.45
C THR A 250 -19.07 -18.18 -15.82
N GLY A 251 -18.52 -19.37 -16.04
CA GLY A 251 -19.29 -20.60 -15.90
C GLY A 251 -19.88 -20.73 -14.49
N ARG A 252 -20.80 -21.67 -14.31
CA ARG A 252 -21.48 -21.88 -13.02
C ARG A 252 -20.48 -22.28 -11.92
N LEU A 253 -20.29 -21.40 -10.94
CA LEU A 253 -19.60 -21.65 -9.68
C LEU A 253 -20.39 -22.65 -8.83
N GLN A 254 -19.67 -23.52 -8.14
CA GLN A 254 -20.21 -24.43 -7.13
C GLN A 254 -19.85 -23.89 -5.74
N ALA A 255 -20.60 -24.29 -4.72
CA ALA A 255 -20.29 -23.88 -3.36
C ALA A 255 -18.85 -24.29 -3.01
N GLY A 256 -18.07 -23.35 -2.46
CA GLY A 256 -16.67 -23.59 -2.10
C GLY A 256 -15.78 -22.37 -2.23
N THR A 257 -14.48 -22.59 -2.03
CA THR A 257 -13.45 -21.56 -2.10
C THR A 257 -12.72 -21.62 -3.44
N TYR A 258 -12.51 -20.45 -4.03
CA TYR A 258 -11.79 -20.26 -5.28
C TYR A 258 -10.58 -19.36 -5.07
N SER A 259 -9.56 -19.56 -5.91
CA SER A 259 -8.44 -18.67 -6.09
C SER A 259 -8.51 -18.07 -7.49
N LEU A 260 -8.59 -16.74 -7.58
CA LEU A 260 -8.54 -15.99 -8.82
C LEU A 260 -7.12 -15.50 -9.04
N THR A 261 -6.56 -15.77 -10.22
CA THR A 261 -5.32 -15.15 -10.70
C THR A 261 -5.63 -14.17 -11.82
N VAL A 262 -5.07 -12.97 -11.71
CA VAL A 262 -5.25 -11.85 -12.66
C VAL A 262 -3.88 -11.43 -13.20
N THR A 263 -3.77 -11.24 -14.51
CA THR A 263 -2.52 -10.84 -15.19
C THR A 263 -2.78 -9.80 -16.27
N ASN A 264 -1.73 -9.08 -16.70
CA ASN A 264 -1.74 -8.20 -17.87
C ASN A 264 -2.82 -7.09 -17.88
N LEU A 265 -3.25 -6.63 -16.69
CA LEU A 265 -4.15 -5.48 -16.57
C LEU A 265 -3.38 -4.18 -16.51
N LEU A 266 -3.83 -3.17 -17.27
CA LEU A 266 -3.24 -1.83 -17.28
C LEU A 266 -4.07 -0.86 -16.44
N PRO A 267 -3.45 0.09 -15.73
CA PRO A 267 -4.14 1.25 -15.19
C PRO A 267 -4.74 2.12 -16.30
N ASP A 268 -5.90 2.74 -16.06
CA ASP A 268 -6.60 3.60 -17.03
C ASP A 268 -5.80 4.88 -17.38
N GLN A 269 -4.93 5.33 -16.45
CA GLN A 269 -4.10 6.53 -16.61
C GLN A 269 -2.70 6.24 -17.16
N GLY A 270 -2.46 5.01 -17.65
CA GLY A 270 -1.14 4.55 -18.08
C GLY A 270 -0.24 4.11 -16.93
N GLY A 271 0.88 3.48 -17.28
CA GLY A 271 1.81 2.85 -16.35
C GLY A 271 2.08 1.40 -16.71
N GLU A 272 2.79 0.70 -15.82
CA GLU A 272 3.16 -0.69 -16.03
C GLU A 272 1.96 -1.65 -15.81
N PRO A 273 1.87 -2.75 -16.57
CA PRO A 273 0.84 -3.76 -16.37
C PRO A 273 1.01 -4.46 -15.01
N LEU A 274 -0.12 -4.86 -14.42
CA LEU A 274 -0.18 -5.78 -13.31
C LEU A 274 0.38 -7.13 -13.77
N ALA A 275 1.57 -7.49 -13.28
CA ALA A 275 2.27 -8.71 -13.69
C ALA A 275 1.46 -9.97 -13.37
N SER A 276 1.18 -10.20 -12.08
CA SER A 276 0.26 -11.24 -11.60
C SER A 276 -0.22 -10.89 -10.20
N ALA A 277 -1.50 -11.11 -9.91
CA ALA A 277 -2.07 -11.01 -8.57
C ALA A 277 -3.04 -12.16 -8.33
N THR A 278 -3.04 -12.68 -7.11
CA THR A 278 -3.92 -13.78 -6.71
C THR A 278 -4.73 -13.38 -5.49
N VAL A 279 -6.02 -13.69 -5.49
CA VAL A 279 -6.93 -13.47 -4.35
C VAL A 279 -7.87 -14.66 -4.18
N SER A 280 -8.16 -15.02 -2.94
CA SER A 280 -9.15 -16.06 -2.62
C SER A 280 -10.51 -15.44 -2.34
N PHE A 281 -11.56 -16.13 -2.77
CA PHE A 281 -12.95 -15.79 -2.44
C PHE A 281 -13.76 -17.06 -2.23
N ALA A 282 -14.85 -16.97 -1.48
CA ALA A 282 -15.80 -18.06 -1.34
C ALA A 282 -17.07 -17.76 -2.15
N TYR A 283 -17.68 -18.81 -2.68
CA TYR A 283 -19.03 -18.76 -3.23
C TYR A 283 -19.91 -19.71 -2.41
N THR A 284 -21.05 -19.22 -1.95
CA THR A 284 -22.11 -20.02 -1.36
C THR A 284 -23.30 -20.01 -2.30
N ALA A 285 -23.77 -21.19 -2.72
CA ALA A 285 -24.97 -21.26 -3.53
C ALA A 285 -26.17 -20.78 -2.71
N ALA A 286 -27.03 -19.96 -3.32
CA ALA A 286 -28.35 -19.71 -2.74
C ALA A 286 -29.16 -21.03 -2.77
N PRO A 287 -29.95 -21.32 -1.72
CA PRO A 287 -30.82 -22.49 -1.72
C PRO A 287 -31.77 -22.47 -2.92
N GLN A 288 -31.89 -23.59 -3.61
CA GLN A 288 -32.87 -23.80 -4.68
C GLN A 288 -34.26 -24.11 -4.09
N TYR A 289 -35.28 -24.13 -4.95
CA TYR A 289 -36.63 -24.51 -4.53
C TYR A 289 -36.61 -25.91 -3.90
N ARG A 290 -37.09 -26.00 -2.65
CA ARG A 290 -37.09 -27.18 -1.79
C ARG A 290 -35.73 -27.63 -1.26
N ASP A 291 -34.67 -26.85 -1.38
CA ASP A 291 -33.42 -27.15 -0.67
C ASP A 291 -33.60 -26.99 0.84
N ILE A 292 -34.25 -25.89 1.25
CA ILE A 292 -34.69 -25.67 2.62
C ILE A 292 -36.22 -25.68 2.65
N VAL A 293 -36.78 -26.56 3.48
CA VAL A 293 -38.22 -26.79 3.59
C VAL A 293 -38.64 -26.48 5.02
N ILE A 294 -39.80 -25.85 5.18
CA ILE A 294 -40.47 -25.77 6.48
C ILE A 294 -41.04 -27.16 6.77
N ASN A 295 -40.43 -27.88 7.71
CA ASN A 295 -40.87 -29.22 8.09
C ASN A 295 -42.06 -29.16 9.05
N GLU A 296 -41.94 -28.34 10.10
CA GLU A 296 -42.96 -28.19 11.12
C GLU A 296 -43.19 -26.72 11.48
N LEU A 297 -44.40 -26.44 11.95
CA LEU A 297 -44.83 -25.14 12.44
C LEU A 297 -45.50 -25.33 13.80
N PHE A 298 -44.96 -24.67 14.81
CA PHE A 298 -45.59 -24.55 16.12
C PHE A 298 -45.99 -23.10 16.33
N ALA A 299 -47.14 -22.75 15.75
CA ALA A 299 -47.72 -21.42 15.82
C ALA A 299 -48.72 -21.34 16.98
N ASP A 300 -48.73 -20.21 17.68
CA ASP A 300 -49.63 -19.88 18.80
C ASP A 300 -49.85 -21.07 19.76
N PRO A 301 -48.85 -21.44 20.58
CA PRO A 301 -48.90 -22.63 21.43
C PRO A 301 -49.90 -22.54 22.59
N ASN A 302 -50.45 -21.34 22.85
CA ASN A 302 -51.45 -21.12 23.87
C ASN A 302 -52.41 -19.98 23.48
N PRO A 303 -53.27 -20.22 22.47
CA PRO A 303 -54.21 -19.24 21.96
C PRO A 303 -55.08 -18.71 23.09
N LYS A 304 -54.95 -17.40 23.36
CA LYS A 304 -55.72 -16.68 24.40
C LYS A 304 -55.61 -17.31 25.80
N GLY A 305 -54.54 -18.05 26.10
CA GLY A 305 -54.33 -18.69 27.39
C GLY A 305 -55.22 -19.93 27.67
N SER A 306 -55.96 -20.40 26.66
CA SER A 306 -57.14 -21.27 26.86
C SER A 306 -57.02 -22.65 26.23
N LEU A 307 -56.08 -22.86 25.32
CA LEU A 307 -55.86 -24.14 24.65
C LEU A 307 -54.41 -24.57 24.92
N ARG A 308 -54.23 -25.46 25.90
CA ARG A 308 -52.94 -26.08 26.20
C ARG A 308 -52.94 -27.54 25.74
N PRO A 309 -51.94 -27.97 24.94
CA PRO A 309 -51.79 -29.39 24.60
C PRO A 309 -51.73 -30.26 25.85
N GLN A 310 -52.41 -31.40 25.82
CA GLN A 310 -52.41 -32.40 26.89
C GLN A 310 -51.92 -33.74 26.29
N PRO A 311 -50.80 -34.31 26.76
CA PRO A 311 -49.91 -33.78 27.81
C PRO A 311 -49.14 -32.52 27.36
N VAL A 312 -48.69 -31.71 28.33
CA VAL A 312 -47.82 -30.56 28.07
C VAL A 312 -46.40 -31.05 27.83
N VAL A 313 -46.01 -31.17 26.55
CA VAL A 313 -44.67 -31.68 26.16
C VAL A 313 -43.80 -30.59 25.53
N LEU A 314 -44.38 -29.48 25.09
CA LEU A 314 -43.70 -28.32 24.50
C LEU A 314 -43.97 -27.05 25.32
N PRO A 315 -43.20 -25.95 25.14
CA PRO A 315 -43.44 -24.70 25.85
C PRO A 315 -44.84 -24.15 25.58
N THR A 316 -45.44 -23.50 26.59
CA THR A 316 -46.85 -23.04 26.53
C THR A 316 -46.99 -21.52 26.66
N GLU A 317 -45.88 -20.78 26.60
CA GLU A 317 -45.91 -19.32 26.49
C GLU A 317 -46.46 -18.94 25.13
N ALA A 318 -47.40 -17.98 25.04
CA ALA A 318 -48.02 -17.59 23.76
C ALA A 318 -47.01 -17.09 22.70
N THR A 319 -45.79 -16.72 23.10
CA THR A 319 -44.69 -16.29 22.22
C THR A 319 -43.64 -17.38 21.97
N ALA A 320 -43.82 -18.58 22.50
CA ALA A 320 -42.90 -19.70 22.28
C ALA A 320 -43.31 -20.43 21.00
N GLU A 321 -43.20 -19.74 19.88
CA GLU A 321 -43.44 -20.29 18.56
C GLU A 321 -42.14 -20.81 17.96
N PHE A 322 -42.22 -21.77 17.03
CA PHE A 322 -41.08 -22.13 16.20
C PHE A 322 -41.51 -22.48 14.78
N VAL A 323 -40.56 -22.29 13.85
CA VAL A 323 -40.57 -22.85 12.52
C VAL A 323 -39.39 -23.81 12.44
N GLU A 324 -39.65 -25.10 12.18
CA GLU A 324 -38.58 -26.06 11.96
C GLU A 324 -38.17 -26.02 10.49
N LEU A 325 -36.90 -25.72 10.24
CA LEU A 325 -36.30 -25.72 8.91
C LEU A 325 -35.55 -27.03 8.72
N PHE A 326 -35.77 -27.68 7.59
CA PHE A 326 -35.09 -28.90 7.16
C PHE A 326 -34.31 -28.64 5.88
N ASN A 327 -33.03 -29.05 5.85
CA ASN A 327 -32.27 -29.08 4.62
C ASN A 327 -32.50 -30.41 3.89
N ALA A 328 -33.35 -30.38 2.87
CA ALA A 328 -33.69 -31.54 2.05
C ALA A 328 -32.69 -31.77 0.89
N SER A 329 -31.70 -30.90 0.73
CA SER A 329 -30.68 -31.00 -0.31
C SER A 329 -29.48 -31.84 0.14
N GLN A 330 -28.53 -32.07 -0.78
CA GLN A 330 -27.24 -32.72 -0.50
C GLN A 330 -26.12 -31.72 -0.19
N GLU A 331 -26.43 -30.42 -0.17
CA GLU A 331 -25.46 -29.33 0.02
C GLU A 331 -25.73 -28.62 1.35
N ALA A 332 -24.69 -28.11 2.01
CA ALA A 332 -24.86 -27.29 3.21
C ALA A 332 -25.29 -25.85 2.84
N HIS A 333 -26.23 -25.28 3.58
CA HIS A 333 -26.73 -23.93 3.32
C HIS A 333 -26.53 -23.01 4.53
N ASN A 334 -25.89 -21.86 4.32
CA ASN A 334 -25.84 -20.83 5.35
C ASN A 334 -27.13 -20.00 5.35
N LEU A 335 -27.77 -19.89 6.52
CA LEU A 335 -29.04 -19.19 6.69
C LEU A 335 -28.90 -17.66 6.73
N GLN A 336 -27.70 -17.09 6.86
CA GLN A 336 -27.46 -15.65 7.09
C GLN A 336 -28.11 -14.72 6.05
N GLN A 337 -28.27 -15.20 4.81
CA GLN A 337 -28.85 -14.43 3.70
C GLN A 337 -30.36 -14.66 3.54
N LEU A 338 -30.96 -15.53 4.35
CA LEU A 338 -32.37 -15.87 4.30
C LEU A 338 -33.18 -15.02 5.26
N ARG A 339 -34.46 -14.87 4.92
CA ARG A 339 -35.44 -14.17 5.76
C ARG A 339 -36.62 -15.08 6.05
N LEU A 340 -37.10 -15.02 7.29
CA LEU A 340 -38.31 -15.70 7.73
C LEU A 340 -39.29 -14.65 8.27
N SER A 341 -40.43 -14.50 7.61
CA SER A 341 -41.46 -13.50 7.95
C SER A 341 -40.92 -12.06 8.08
N GLY A 342 -39.91 -11.70 7.27
CA GLY A 342 -39.26 -10.38 7.29
C GLY A 342 -38.09 -10.24 8.26
N GLY A 343 -37.96 -11.14 9.25
CA GLY A 343 -36.79 -11.24 10.14
C GLY A 343 -35.59 -11.90 9.45
N ARG A 344 -34.39 -11.60 9.96
CA ARG A 344 -33.13 -12.18 9.44
C ARG A 344 -32.80 -13.44 10.22
N LEU A 345 -32.32 -14.45 9.49
CA LEU A 345 -31.70 -15.62 10.12
C LEU A 345 -30.21 -15.34 10.35
N PRO A 346 -29.60 -15.94 11.39
CA PRO A 346 -28.21 -15.69 11.74
C PRO A 346 -27.24 -16.45 10.83
N ASP A 347 -25.95 -16.20 11.03
CA ASP A 347 -24.88 -17.04 10.48
C ASP A 347 -24.96 -18.45 11.10
N TYR A 348 -25.58 -19.35 10.34
CA TYR A 348 -25.78 -20.74 10.74
C TYR A 348 -25.75 -21.63 9.51
N VAL A 349 -24.86 -22.62 9.50
CA VAL A 349 -24.77 -23.61 8.42
C VAL A 349 -25.69 -24.77 8.74
N LEU A 350 -26.75 -24.91 7.93
CA LEU A 350 -27.66 -26.05 8.00
C LEU A 350 -27.14 -27.16 7.08
N GLU A 351 -26.54 -28.19 7.68
CA GLU A 351 -25.96 -29.35 6.99
C GLU A 351 -27.01 -30.19 6.23
N PRO A 352 -26.61 -30.97 5.20
CA PRO A 352 -27.51 -31.88 4.49
C PRO A 352 -28.28 -32.81 5.42
N GLY A 353 -29.61 -32.88 5.28
CA GLY A 353 -30.47 -33.72 6.09
C GLY A 353 -30.67 -33.24 7.55
N ALA A 354 -30.12 -32.09 7.93
CA ALA A 354 -30.24 -31.54 9.26
C ALA A 354 -31.52 -30.70 9.44
N TYR A 355 -31.94 -30.57 10.70
CA TYR A 355 -33.08 -29.76 11.15
C TYR A 355 -32.59 -28.66 12.09
N VAL A 356 -33.26 -27.52 12.09
CA VAL A 356 -33.04 -26.44 13.05
C VAL A 356 -34.35 -25.74 13.39
N LEU A 357 -34.54 -25.41 14.66
CA LEU A 357 -35.68 -24.63 15.13
C LEU A 357 -35.36 -23.14 15.00
N ALA A 358 -36.10 -22.44 14.15
CA ALA A 358 -36.07 -20.98 14.09
C ALA A 358 -37.13 -20.42 15.04
N VAL A 359 -36.68 -19.71 16.08
CA VAL A 359 -37.53 -19.20 17.17
C VAL A 359 -37.46 -17.67 17.28
N PRO A 360 -38.43 -17.02 17.92
CA PRO A 360 -38.32 -15.60 18.25
C PRO A 360 -37.08 -15.28 19.10
N ALA A 361 -36.51 -14.09 18.92
CA ALA A 361 -35.38 -13.63 19.71
C ALA A 361 -35.64 -13.73 21.23
N GLY A 362 -34.64 -14.23 21.97
CA GLY A 362 -34.71 -14.49 23.41
C GLY A 362 -35.45 -15.76 23.82
N LYS A 363 -35.86 -16.63 22.88
CA LYS A 363 -36.59 -17.88 23.17
C LYS A 363 -35.75 -19.14 22.96
N ALA A 364 -34.48 -19.03 22.53
CA ALA A 364 -33.66 -20.21 22.24
C ALA A 364 -33.56 -21.21 23.41
N ALA A 365 -33.38 -20.71 24.63
CA ALA A 365 -33.26 -21.54 25.83
C ALA A 365 -34.50 -22.40 26.12
N LEU A 366 -35.70 -21.95 25.70
CA LEU A 366 -36.91 -22.74 25.87
C LEU A 366 -36.88 -23.99 25.00
N PHE A 367 -36.30 -23.90 23.80
CA PHE A 367 -36.36 -24.94 22.77
C PHE A 367 -35.10 -25.82 22.67
N ALA A 368 -34.00 -25.43 23.30
CA ALA A 368 -32.71 -26.10 23.19
C ALA A 368 -32.71 -27.61 23.52
N GLN A 369 -33.69 -28.09 24.31
CA GLN A 369 -33.80 -29.52 24.64
C GLN A 369 -34.32 -30.39 23.48
N TRP A 370 -34.93 -29.80 22.45
CA TRP A 370 -35.49 -30.52 21.30
C TRP A 370 -34.63 -30.47 20.04
N GLY A 371 -33.51 -29.73 20.05
CA GLY A 371 -32.57 -29.71 18.94
C GLY A 371 -31.79 -28.40 18.82
N PRO A 372 -31.02 -28.24 17.72
CA PRO A 372 -30.37 -26.98 17.38
C PRO A 372 -31.40 -25.86 17.22
N VAL A 373 -31.08 -24.68 17.74
CA VAL A 373 -31.97 -23.51 17.72
C VAL A 373 -31.24 -22.29 17.18
N VAL A 374 -31.91 -21.55 16.30
CA VAL A 374 -31.49 -20.23 15.83
C VAL A 374 -32.56 -19.20 16.16
N GLU A 375 -32.15 -17.98 16.48
CA GLU A 375 -33.07 -16.89 16.77
C GLU A 375 -33.28 -16.04 15.52
N VAL A 376 -34.54 -15.75 15.21
CA VAL A 376 -34.91 -14.84 14.13
C VAL A 376 -34.76 -13.41 14.64
N GLU A 377 -33.79 -12.68 14.12
CA GLU A 377 -33.56 -11.28 14.48
C GLU A 377 -34.59 -10.38 13.78
N ALA A 378 -35.09 -9.38 14.51
CA ALA A 378 -36.01 -8.40 13.96
C ALA A 378 -35.34 -7.67 12.78
N GLY A 379 -35.97 -7.72 11.60
CA GLY A 379 -35.54 -6.91 10.47
C GLY A 379 -35.74 -5.43 10.79
N ALA A 380 -34.75 -4.59 10.50
CA ALA A 380 -34.99 -3.16 10.38
C ALA A 380 -36.10 -2.97 9.32
N ALA A 381 -37.25 -2.46 9.76
CA ALA A 381 -38.40 -2.17 8.91
C ALA A 381 -38.09 -1.06 7.90
#